data_AF-A0A9X7TR91-F1
#
_entry.id   AF-A0A9X7TR91-F1
#
_cell.length_a   1.000
_cell.length_b   1.000
_cell.length_c   1.000
_cell.angle_alpha   90.00
_cell.angle_beta   90.00
_cell.angle_gamma   90.00
#
_symmetry.space_group_name_H-M   'P 1'
#
loop_
_entity.id
_entity.type
_entity.pdbx_description
1 polymer ?
#
loop_
_entity_poly.entity_id
_entity_poly.type
_entity_poly.pdbx_seq_one_letter_code
_entity_poly.pdbx_strand_id
1 'polypeptide(L)'
;MKILSFLEKDIKYFFLILGISGFLQFMFSEAFVFPSALPIHIPAEVFLLRIGAVSFYIFFISLILVSFLLSNKVKALLPLSILLIISPILAYLNVNYTYYYGIEIFIIIIAITALIEATIKSDIKVVLLIPSGILVGLGLIASFFITFYHTTLYVSYLDFLIFSAVTFLVYTILWRKITSKRSIIAYIVGLMSMYPFIMFAHEIITNRYIQILMEMILPSALGITIYNPSHLLYLVYFLAIITFSIISIIIKGNGAAGIGYFMLISNVFFGIYGYLLLMYMLVPTIGYVLMCYNEMKEENITKYLSQKLKVKNQ
;
A
#
# COMPACT_ATOMS: atom_id res chain seq x y z
N MET A 1 -5.22 26.51 12.25
CA MET A 1 -5.94 25.57 13.14
C MET A 1 -7.35 25.18 12.65
N LYS A 2 -8.22 26.09 12.17
CA LYS A 2 -9.60 25.72 11.74
C LYS A 2 -9.71 24.74 10.54
N ILE A 3 -8.77 24.78 9.60
CA ILE A 3 -8.79 23.91 8.40
C ILE A 3 -8.44 22.46 8.75
N LEU A 4 -7.41 22.22 9.58
CA LEU A 4 -7.06 20.86 10.04
C LEU A 4 -8.21 20.20 10.81
N SER A 5 -8.88 20.93 11.71
CA SER A 5 -10.02 20.39 12.46
C SER A 5 -11.24 20.07 11.59
N PHE A 6 -11.36 20.68 10.41
CA PHE A 6 -12.38 20.36 9.43
C PHE A 6 -12.00 19.10 8.65
N LEU A 7 -10.75 19.03 8.16
CA LEU A 7 -10.24 17.88 7.41
C LEU A 7 -10.15 16.58 8.25
N GLU A 8 -9.90 16.67 9.55
CA GLU A 8 -9.87 15.50 10.45
C GLU A 8 -11.23 14.83 10.61
N LYS A 9 -12.33 15.60 10.62
CA LYS A 9 -13.70 15.05 10.75
C LYS A 9 -14.09 14.21 9.53
N ASP A 10 -13.52 14.54 8.38
CA ASP A 10 -13.88 13.98 7.07
C ASP A 10 -12.79 13.07 6.46
N ILE A 11 -11.79 12.66 7.26
CA ILE A 11 -10.65 11.82 6.83
C ILE A 11 -11.08 10.52 6.12
N LYS A 12 -12.26 10.00 6.46
CA LYS A 12 -12.86 8.80 5.85
C LYS A 12 -13.15 8.97 4.36
N TYR A 13 -13.55 10.17 3.92
CA TYR A 13 -13.77 10.45 2.50
C TYR A 13 -12.46 10.49 1.73
N PHE A 14 -11.40 11.05 2.32
CA PHE A 14 -10.07 11.03 1.72
C PHE A 14 -9.53 9.61 1.59
N PHE A 15 -9.77 8.72 2.57
CA PHE A 15 -9.45 7.30 2.43
C PHE A 15 -10.21 6.64 1.29
N LEU A 16 -11.52 6.93 1.16
CA LEU A 16 -12.33 6.36 0.08
C LEU A 16 -11.84 6.82 -1.30
N ILE A 17 -11.54 8.11 -1.46
CA ILE A 17 -10.98 8.65 -2.71
C ILE A 17 -9.61 8.01 -2.99
N LEU A 18 -8.73 7.92 -1.98
CA LEU A 18 -7.43 7.28 -2.10
C LEU A 18 -7.55 5.81 -2.55
N GLY A 19 -8.48 5.06 -1.95
CA GLY A 19 -8.72 3.66 -2.30
C GLY A 19 -9.26 3.47 -3.73
N ILE A 20 -10.27 4.27 -4.12
CA ILE A 20 -10.85 4.18 -5.48
C ILE A 20 -9.84 4.60 -6.53
N SER A 21 -9.17 5.74 -6.33
CA SER A 21 -8.17 6.24 -7.27
C SER A 21 -6.96 5.31 -7.37
N GLY A 22 -6.48 4.78 -6.24
CA GLY A 22 -5.42 3.78 -6.20
C GLY A 22 -5.81 2.50 -6.94
N PHE A 23 -7.05 2.01 -6.76
CA PHE A 23 -7.55 0.85 -7.50
C PHE A 23 -7.64 1.10 -9.00
N LEU A 24 -8.23 2.22 -9.42
CA LEU A 24 -8.39 2.55 -10.83
C LEU A 24 -7.05 2.76 -11.53
N GLN A 25 -6.10 3.42 -10.87
CA GLN A 25 -4.73 3.54 -11.35
C GLN A 25 -4.06 2.18 -11.46
N PHE A 26 -4.08 1.37 -10.39
CA PHE A 26 -3.46 0.05 -10.39
C PHE A 26 -4.00 -0.81 -11.52
N MET A 27 -5.33 -0.87 -11.66
CA MET A 27 -5.97 -1.58 -12.76
C MET A 27 -5.48 -1.00 -14.09
N PHE A 28 -5.85 0.24 -14.42
CA PHE A 28 -5.77 0.79 -15.77
C PHE A 28 -4.44 1.37 -16.21
N SER A 29 -3.48 1.53 -15.29
CA SER A 29 -2.15 2.07 -15.59
C SER A 29 -1.01 1.11 -15.29
N GLU A 30 -1.16 0.17 -14.35
CA GLU A 30 -0.04 -0.71 -13.94
C GLU A 30 -0.29 -2.15 -14.36
N ALA A 31 -1.37 -2.75 -13.86
CA ALA A 31 -1.77 -4.10 -14.20
C ALA A 31 -2.14 -4.25 -15.68
N PHE A 32 -2.65 -3.19 -16.32
CA PHE A 32 -2.99 -3.18 -17.76
C PHE A 32 -1.82 -2.81 -18.69
N VAL A 33 -0.77 -2.11 -18.23
CA VAL A 33 0.37 -1.70 -19.08
C VAL A 33 1.41 -2.81 -19.21
N PHE A 34 1.60 -3.66 -18.20
CA PHE A 34 2.54 -4.78 -18.30
C PHE A 34 2.19 -5.79 -19.41
N PRO A 35 0.90 -6.15 -19.59
CA PRO A 35 0.47 -7.00 -20.71
C PRO A 35 0.43 -6.26 -22.07
N SER A 36 0.40 -4.93 -22.14
CA SER A 36 0.34 -4.21 -23.44
C SER A 36 1.67 -4.22 -24.19
N ALA A 37 2.77 -4.56 -23.51
CA ALA A 37 4.03 -4.91 -24.16
C ALA A 37 3.97 -6.26 -24.90
N LEU A 38 2.97 -7.10 -24.60
CA LEU A 38 2.67 -8.28 -25.41
C LEU A 38 1.84 -7.87 -26.63
N PRO A 39 1.95 -8.57 -27.76
CA PRO A 39 1.17 -8.30 -28.97
C PRO A 39 -0.30 -8.76 -28.80
N ILE A 40 -1.00 -8.20 -27.81
CA ILE A 40 -2.38 -8.49 -27.46
C ILE A 40 -3.20 -7.25 -27.79
N HIS A 41 -4.22 -7.39 -28.64
CA HIS A 41 -5.11 -6.30 -28.98
C HIS A 41 -6.12 -6.08 -27.84
N ILE A 42 -5.95 -5.01 -27.06
CA ILE A 42 -6.88 -4.62 -26.00
C ILE A 42 -7.91 -3.62 -26.55
N PRO A 43 -9.22 -3.94 -26.50
CA PRO A 43 -10.25 -2.99 -26.92
C PRO A 43 -10.20 -1.70 -26.10
N ALA A 44 -10.26 -0.55 -26.77
CA ALA A 44 -10.29 0.79 -26.14
C ALA A 44 -9.09 1.10 -25.21
N GLU A 45 -7.92 0.51 -25.46
CA GLU A 45 -6.71 0.68 -24.65
C GLU A 45 -6.40 2.15 -24.32
N VAL A 46 -6.40 3.04 -25.32
CA VAL A 46 -6.11 4.47 -25.14
C VAL A 46 -7.06 5.14 -24.14
N PHE A 47 -8.32 4.73 -24.11
CA PHE A 47 -9.31 5.27 -23.17
C PHE A 47 -9.06 4.76 -21.75
N LEU A 48 -8.77 3.47 -21.59
CA LEU A 48 -8.44 2.86 -20.30
C LEU A 48 -7.18 3.51 -19.70
N LEU A 49 -6.12 3.69 -20.49
CA LEU A 49 -4.89 4.35 -20.05
C LEU A 49 -5.12 5.78 -19.57
N ARG A 50 -6.02 6.54 -20.22
CA ARG A 50 -6.39 7.89 -19.77
C ARG A 50 -7.11 7.87 -18.42
N ILE A 51 -8.00 6.91 -18.18
CA ILE A 51 -8.63 6.74 -16.87
C ILE A 51 -7.58 6.43 -15.80
N GLY A 52 -6.63 5.53 -16.12
CA GLY A 52 -5.50 5.21 -15.24
C GLY A 52 -4.68 6.44 -14.87
N ALA A 53 -4.31 7.26 -15.86
CA ALA A 53 -3.54 8.49 -15.65
C ALA A 53 -4.28 9.54 -14.82
N VAL A 54 -5.57 9.79 -15.10
CA VAL A 54 -6.38 10.71 -14.29
C VAL A 54 -6.49 10.20 -12.85
N SER A 55 -6.68 8.90 -12.68
CA SER A 55 -6.74 8.26 -11.37
C SER A 55 -5.43 8.38 -10.62
N PHE A 56 -4.28 8.28 -11.29
CA PHE A 56 -2.96 8.52 -10.69
C PHE A 56 -2.85 9.93 -10.08
N TYR A 57 -3.27 10.97 -10.80
CA TYR A 57 -3.20 12.33 -10.26
C TYR A 57 -4.12 12.52 -9.04
N ILE A 58 -5.33 11.96 -9.09
CA ILE A 58 -6.27 12.00 -7.95
C ILE A 58 -5.68 11.22 -6.76
N PHE A 59 -5.08 10.07 -7.02
CA PHE A 59 -4.40 9.25 -6.02
C PHE A 59 -3.25 10.02 -5.38
N PHE A 60 -2.38 10.65 -6.18
CA PHE A 60 -1.24 11.44 -5.71
C PHE A 60 -1.68 12.60 -4.80
N ILE A 61 -2.67 13.38 -5.21
CA ILE A 61 -3.22 14.48 -4.39
C ILE A 61 -3.83 13.93 -3.09
N SER A 62 -4.59 12.84 -3.18
CA SER A 62 -5.19 12.20 -2.01
C SER A 62 -4.13 11.65 -1.05
N LEU A 63 -3.03 11.11 -1.58
CA LEU A 63 -1.91 10.60 -0.80
C LEU A 63 -1.23 11.72 -0.02
N ILE A 64 -0.98 12.87 -0.66
CA ILE A 64 -0.44 14.05 0.02
C ILE A 64 -1.34 14.47 1.19
N LEU A 65 -2.64 14.60 0.94
CA LEU A 65 -3.60 15.02 1.96
C LEU A 65 -3.67 14.01 3.11
N VAL A 66 -3.78 12.72 2.79
CA VAL A 66 -3.84 11.64 3.79
C VAL A 66 -2.55 11.58 4.60
N SER A 67 -1.38 11.63 3.96
CA SER A 67 -0.09 11.64 4.64
C SER A 67 0.06 12.84 5.57
N PHE A 68 -0.37 14.02 5.11
CA PHE A 68 -0.35 15.24 5.93
C PHE A 68 -1.29 15.15 7.13
N LEU A 69 -2.51 14.62 6.97
CA LEU A 69 -3.45 14.42 8.07
C LEU A 69 -2.98 13.37 9.07
N LEU A 70 -2.40 12.27 8.58
CA LEU A 70 -1.81 11.23 9.43
C LEU A 70 -0.60 11.73 10.21
N SER A 71 0.07 12.79 9.74
CA SER A 71 1.21 13.37 10.43
C SER A 71 0.90 13.90 11.84
N ASN A 72 -0.37 14.18 12.13
CA ASN A 72 -0.83 14.51 13.48
C ASN A 72 -0.66 13.34 14.46
N LYS A 73 -0.78 12.10 13.97
CA LYS A 73 -0.58 10.88 14.77
C LYS A 73 0.84 10.34 14.65
N VAL A 74 1.45 10.41 13.46
CA VAL A 74 2.81 9.91 13.17
C VAL A 74 3.66 11.07 12.64
N LYS A 75 4.44 11.69 13.51
CA LYS A 75 5.17 12.94 13.19
C LYS A 75 6.17 12.74 12.05
N ALA A 76 6.75 11.55 11.93
CA ALA A 76 7.66 11.21 10.84
C ALA A 76 7.02 11.31 9.43
N LEU A 77 5.68 11.28 9.30
CA LEU A 77 5.02 11.48 8.00
C LEU A 77 5.05 12.94 7.52
N LEU A 78 5.23 13.93 8.41
CA LEU A 78 5.24 15.34 8.01
C LEU A 78 6.34 15.66 6.99
N PRO A 79 7.62 15.33 7.24
CA PRO A 79 8.68 15.55 6.25
C PRO A 79 8.46 14.75 4.96
N LEU A 80 7.92 13.52 5.01
CA LEU A 80 7.56 12.76 3.81
C LEU A 80 6.46 13.44 2.99
N SER A 81 5.48 14.04 3.66
CA SER A 81 4.37 14.76 3.01
C SER A 81 4.87 16.03 2.31
N ILE A 82 5.78 16.77 2.95
CA ILE A 82 6.43 17.95 2.36
C ILE A 82 7.23 17.54 1.12
N LEU A 83 7.95 16.41 1.21
CA LEU A 83 8.71 15.88 0.09
C LEU A 83 7.81 15.46 -1.08
N LEU A 84 6.66 14.83 -0.82
CA LEU A 84 5.67 14.53 -1.85
C LEU A 84 5.20 15.80 -2.57
N ILE A 85 4.92 16.88 -1.84
CA ILE A 85 4.49 18.16 -2.41
C ILE A 85 5.56 18.79 -3.31
N ILE A 86 6.82 18.73 -2.87
CA ILE A 86 7.94 19.35 -3.59
C ILE A 86 8.43 18.46 -4.75
N SER A 87 8.15 17.15 -4.70
CA SER A 87 8.63 16.18 -5.69
C SER A 87 8.37 16.54 -7.17
N PRO A 88 7.18 17.05 -7.59
CA PRO A 88 6.96 17.42 -8.98
C PRO A 88 7.85 18.59 -9.43
N ILE A 89 8.16 19.50 -8.50
CA ILE A 89 9.02 20.66 -8.76
C ILE A 89 10.46 20.19 -8.95
N LEU A 90 10.94 19.27 -8.11
CA LEU A 90 12.29 18.70 -8.25
C LEU A 90 12.47 17.96 -9.58
N ALA A 91 11.44 17.23 -10.01
CA ALA A 91 11.44 16.56 -11.30
C ALA A 91 11.49 17.56 -12.46
N TYR A 92 10.71 18.65 -12.39
CA TYR A 92 10.72 19.70 -13.41
C TYR A 92 12.06 20.43 -13.51
N LEU A 93 12.72 20.68 -12.37
CA LEU A 93 14.01 21.38 -12.31
C LEU A 93 15.21 20.54 -12.75
N ASN A 94 15.00 19.25 -13.05
CA ASN A 94 16.04 18.31 -13.49
C ASN A 94 17.30 18.36 -12.61
N VAL A 95 17.07 18.31 -11.28
CA VAL A 95 18.14 18.41 -10.27
C VAL A 95 19.21 17.33 -10.50
N ASN A 96 20.48 17.63 -10.25
CA ASN A 96 21.58 16.71 -10.53
C ASN A 96 21.46 15.38 -9.74
N TYR A 97 21.89 14.26 -10.33
CA TYR A 97 21.75 12.90 -9.79
C TYR A 97 22.29 12.73 -8.36
N THR A 98 23.35 13.45 -7.99
CA THR A 98 23.93 13.41 -6.64
C THR A 98 22.94 13.83 -5.54
N TYR A 99 22.03 14.76 -5.84
CA TYR A 99 21.02 15.19 -4.86
C TYR A 99 19.88 14.18 -4.71
N TYR A 100 19.57 13.40 -5.76
CA TYR A 100 18.58 12.33 -5.70
C TYR A 100 18.98 11.23 -4.72
N TYR A 101 20.27 10.88 -4.67
CA TYR A 101 20.81 9.94 -3.69
C TYR A 101 20.62 10.42 -2.25
N GLY A 102 20.89 11.69 -1.97
CA GLY A 102 20.66 12.28 -0.64
C GLY A 102 19.18 12.27 -0.24
N ILE A 103 18.30 12.56 -1.20
CA ILE A 103 16.84 12.51 -1.02
C ILE A 103 16.36 11.07 -0.74
N GLU A 104 16.89 10.08 -1.45
CA GLU A 104 16.54 8.66 -1.24
C GLU A 104 16.94 8.17 0.15
N ILE A 105 18.18 8.45 0.59
CA ILE A 105 18.64 8.10 1.94
C ILE A 105 17.76 8.77 3.00
N PHE A 106 17.43 10.06 2.81
CA PHE A 106 16.55 10.80 3.70
C PHE A 106 15.16 10.14 3.80
N ILE A 107 14.57 9.75 2.65
CA ILE A 107 13.29 9.04 2.62
C ILE A 107 13.36 7.73 3.37
N ILE A 108 14.41 6.93 3.16
CA ILE A 108 14.56 5.63 3.84
C ILE A 108 14.60 5.81 5.35
N ILE A 109 15.42 6.73 5.86
CA ILE A 109 15.57 6.97 7.30
C ILE A 109 14.22 7.39 7.91
N ILE A 110 13.53 8.34 7.27
CA ILE A 110 12.27 8.86 7.79
C ILE A 110 11.14 7.85 7.63
N ALA A 111 11.11 7.10 6.55
CA ALA A 111 10.13 6.05 6.33
C ALA A 111 10.26 4.96 7.39
N ILE A 112 11.48 4.45 7.65
CA ILE A 112 11.73 3.49 8.73
C ILE A 112 11.28 4.08 10.09
N THR A 113 11.59 5.35 10.34
CA THR A 113 11.14 6.05 11.56
C THR A 113 9.61 6.10 11.65
N ALA A 114 8.91 6.34 10.54
CA ALA A 114 7.45 6.33 10.48
C ALA A 114 6.85 4.93 10.73
N LEU A 115 7.47 3.88 10.19
CA LEU A 115 7.07 2.49 10.47
C LEU A 115 7.19 2.21 11.98
N ILE A 116 8.32 2.55 12.58
CA ILE A 116 8.57 2.34 14.02
C ILE A 116 7.59 3.17 14.86
N GLU A 117 7.45 4.47 14.59
CA GLU A 117 6.53 5.35 15.34
C GLU A 117 5.08 4.84 15.26
N ALA A 118 4.63 4.41 14.08
CA ALA A 118 3.29 3.84 13.89
C ALA A 118 3.09 2.56 14.73
N THR A 119 4.10 1.68 14.79
CA THR A 119 4.00 0.47 15.62
C THR A 119 3.94 0.77 17.11
N ILE A 120 4.79 1.66 17.60
CA ILE A 120 4.90 1.97 19.04
C ILE A 120 3.64 2.66 19.55
N LYS A 121 3.01 3.52 18.74
CA LYS A 121 1.79 4.25 19.13
C LYS A 121 0.53 3.40 19.09
N SER A 122 0.60 2.18 18.57
CA SER A 122 -0.55 1.32 18.36
C SER A 122 -0.77 0.29 19.47
N ASP A 123 -2.00 -0.19 19.58
CA ASP A 123 -2.37 -1.29 20.46
C ASP A 123 -1.77 -2.64 20.02
N ILE A 124 -1.81 -3.62 20.92
CA ILE A 124 -1.17 -4.95 20.77
C ILE A 124 -1.58 -5.70 19.49
N LYS A 125 -2.74 -5.40 18.90
CA LYS A 125 -3.17 -6.08 17.65
C LYS A 125 -2.27 -5.75 16.46
N VAL A 126 -1.52 -4.65 16.52
CA VAL A 126 -0.52 -4.31 15.48
C VAL A 126 0.60 -5.32 15.38
N VAL A 127 0.80 -6.20 16.37
CA VAL A 127 1.73 -7.34 16.25
C VAL A 127 1.45 -8.18 14.99
N LEU A 128 0.18 -8.33 14.60
CA LEU A 128 -0.21 -9.06 13.37
C LEU A 128 0.11 -8.30 12.08
N LEU A 129 0.38 -7.00 12.17
CA LEU A 129 0.74 -6.14 11.04
C LEU A 129 2.27 -5.98 10.91
N ILE A 130 3.06 -6.25 11.95
CA ILE A 130 4.53 -6.15 11.93
C ILE A 130 5.16 -6.83 10.70
N PRO A 131 4.75 -8.05 10.28
CA PRO A 131 5.27 -8.67 9.06
C PRO A 131 5.13 -7.81 7.81
N SER A 132 4.02 -7.08 7.68
CA SER A 132 3.81 -6.13 6.60
C SER A 132 4.75 -4.92 6.71
N GLY A 133 5.01 -4.44 7.93
CA GLY A 133 5.99 -3.38 8.17
C GLY A 133 7.43 -3.81 7.84
N ILE A 134 7.80 -5.06 8.16
CA ILE A 134 9.08 -5.65 7.78
C ILE A 134 9.20 -5.74 6.26
N LEU A 135 8.14 -6.18 5.56
CA LEU A 135 8.11 -6.23 4.10
C LEU A 135 8.39 -4.85 3.48
N VAL A 136 7.81 -3.78 4.02
CA VAL A 136 8.12 -2.39 3.58
C VAL A 136 9.58 -2.04 3.85
N GLY A 137 10.06 -2.27 5.07
CA GLY A 137 11.44 -1.96 5.45
C GLY A 137 12.45 -2.66 4.55
N LEU A 138 12.21 -3.94 4.24
CA LEU A 138 13.04 -4.70 3.29
C LEU A 138 12.96 -4.12 1.88
N GLY A 139 11.80 -3.69 1.40
CA GLY A 139 11.66 -3.04 0.10
C GLY A 139 12.41 -1.71 -0.01
N LEU A 140 12.41 -0.91 1.06
CA LEU A 140 13.18 0.34 1.15
C LEU A 140 14.70 0.06 1.12
N ILE A 141 15.14 -0.94 1.89
CA ILE A 141 16.55 -1.34 1.92
C ILE A 141 16.96 -1.94 0.56
N ALA A 142 16.14 -2.79 -0.04
CA ALA A 142 16.43 -3.37 -1.35
C ALA A 142 16.60 -2.29 -2.42
N SER A 143 15.77 -1.24 -2.39
CA SER A 143 15.94 -0.07 -3.26
C SER A 143 17.30 0.59 -3.08
N PHE A 144 17.71 0.82 -1.83
CA PHE A 144 19.03 1.39 -1.54
C PHE A 144 20.17 0.55 -2.13
N PHE A 145 20.11 -0.78 -1.99
CA PHE A 145 21.13 -1.67 -2.55
C PHE A 145 21.18 -1.63 -4.08
N ILE A 146 20.02 -1.57 -4.75
CA ILE A 146 19.94 -1.46 -6.21
C ILE A 146 20.50 -0.11 -6.68
N THR A 147 20.12 0.97 -6.02
CA THR A 147 20.48 2.33 -6.44
C THR A 147 21.94 2.67 -6.17
N PHE A 148 22.49 2.30 -4.99
CA PHE A 148 23.84 2.69 -4.57
C PHE A 148 24.92 1.64 -4.82
N TYR A 149 24.58 0.37 -4.59
CA TYR A 149 25.54 -0.72 -4.71
C TYR A 149 25.38 -1.51 -6.01
N HIS A 150 24.35 -1.21 -6.81
CA HIS A 150 24.01 -1.94 -8.03
C HIS A 150 23.94 -3.46 -7.80
N THR A 151 23.49 -3.85 -6.61
CA THR A 151 23.37 -5.24 -6.18
C THR A 151 21.94 -5.56 -5.78
N THR A 152 21.52 -6.78 -6.08
CA THR A 152 20.22 -7.29 -5.66
C THR A 152 20.32 -7.86 -4.26
N LEU A 153 19.40 -7.48 -3.40
CA LEU A 153 19.30 -8.06 -2.06
C LEU A 153 18.68 -9.46 -2.17
N TYR A 154 19.47 -10.51 -1.92
CA TYR A 154 19.05 -11.91 -2.04
C TYR A 154 18.17 -12.33 -0.85
N VAL A 155 16.95 -11.81 -0.80
CA VAL A 155 15.93 -12.20 0.17
C VAL A 155 14.73 -12.81 -0.55
N SER A 156 14.16 -13.86 0.03
CA SER A 156 12.93 -14.49 -0.48
C SER A 156 11.72 -13.58 -0.23
N TYR A 157 11.53 -12.60 -1.10
CA TYR A 157 10.42 -11.64 -1.01
C TYR A 157 9.05 -12.34 -1.00
N LEU A 158 8.94 -13.46 -1.74
CA LEU A 158 7.74 -14.29 -1.75
C LEU A 158 7.37 -14.82 -0.35
N ASP A 159 8.35 -15.27 0.43
CA ASP A 159 8.09 -15.79 1.77
C ASP A 159 7.61 -14.68 2.72
N PHE A 160 8.21 -13.49 2.63
CA PHE A 160 7.78 -12.32 3.41
C PHE A 160 6.39 -11.83 2.99
N LEU A 161 6.08 -11.86 1.69
CA LEU A 161 4.76 -11.56 1.15
C LEU A 161 3.71 -12.53 1.68
N ILE A 162 3.99 -13.83 1.65
CA ILE A 162 3.14 -14.88 2.20
C ILE A 162 2.92 -14.67 3.70
N PHE A 163 3.99 -14.43 4.44
CA PHE A 163 3.90 -14.23 5.89
C PHE A 163 3.05 -13.00 6.22
N SER A 164 3.26 -11.88 5.51
CA SER A 164 2.44 -10.67 5.58
C SER A 164 0.97 -10.95 5.27
N ALA A 165 0.67 -11.74 4.23
CA ALA A 165 -0.70 -12.09 3.83
C ALA A 165 -1.41 -12.94 4.89
N VAL A 166 -0.72 -13.94 5.43
CA VAL A 166 -1.28 -14.82 6.47
C VAL A 166 -1.56 -14.03 7.74
N THR A 167 -0.64 -13.19 8.22
CA THR A 167 -0.87 -12.42 9.44
C THR A 167 -1.93 -11.34 9.24
N PHE A 168 -2.01 -10.73 8.05
CA PHE A 168 -3.08 -9.80 7.72
C PHE A 168 -4.47 -10.47 7.62
N LEU A 169 -4.54 -11.72 7.14
CA LEU A 169 -5.78 -12.52 7.17
C LEU A 169 -6.22 -12.78 8.61
N VAL A 170 -5.30 -13.20 9.49
CA VAL A 170 -5.59 -13.41 10.91
C VAL A 170 -6.06 -12.10 11.57
N TYR A 171 -5.38 -10.99 11.30
CA TYR A 171 -5.82 -9.66 11.75
C TYR A 171 -7.23 -9.33 11.25
N THR A 172 -7.52 -9.61 9.98
CA THR A 172 -8.82 -9.34 9.36
C THR A 172 -9.93 -10.13 10.03
N ILE A 173 -9.69 -11.41 10.37
CA ILE A 173 -10.65 -12.25 11.08
C ILE A 173 -10.91 -11.72 12.49
N LEU A 174 -9.84 -11.36 13.23
CA LEU A 174 -9.89 -10.98 14.64
C LEU A 174 -10.34 -9.53 14.91
N TRP A 175 -10.25 -8.63 13.92
CA TRP A 175 -10.52 -7.19 14.09
C TRP A 175 -11.86 -6.85 14.77
N ARG A 176 -12.90 -7.63 14.46
CA ARG A 176 -14.25 -7.46 14.99
C ARG A 176 -14.85 -8.83 15.30
N LYS A 177 -15.85 -8.88 16.20
CA LYS A 177 -16.64 -10.08 16.48
C LYS A 177 -17.01 -10.82 15.18
N ILE A 178 -16.58 -12.07 15.10
CA ILE A 178 -16.72 -12.94 13.92
C ILE A 178 -18.21 -13.09 13.55
N THR A 179 -19.09 -13.19 14.55
CA THR A 179 -20.53 -13.44 14.39
C THR A 179 -21.37 -12.20 14.11
N SER A 180 -20.78 -11.01 13.99
CA SER A 180 -21.56 -9.81 13.68
C SER A 180 -22.14 -9.89 12.25
N LYS A 181 -23.38 -9.43 12.03
CA LYS A 181 -24.01 -9.40 10.68
C LYS A 181 -23.08 -8.81 9.62
N ARG A 182 -22.39 -7.73 9.99
CA ARG A 182 -21.41 -7.04 9.13
C ARG A 182 -20.17 -7.88 8.82
N SER A 183 -19.68 -8.68 9.79
CA SER A 183 -18.58 -9.62 9.56
C SER A 183 -18.99 -10.75 8.60
N ILE A 184 -20.22 -11.27 8.73
CA ILE A 184 -20.73 -12.32 7.84
C ILE A 184 -20.83 -11.79 6.39
N ILE A 185 -21.43 -10.61 6.21
CA ILE A 185 -21.49 -9.95 4.89
C ILE A 185 -20.09 -9.74 4.33
N ALA A 186 -19.16 -9.26 5.17
CA ALA A 186 -17.77 -9.06 4.76
C ALA A 186 -17.12 -10.35 4.24
N TYR A 187 -17.30 -11.48 4.92
CA TYR A 187 -16.74 -12.75 4.47
C TYR A 187 -17.39 -13.29 3.21
N ILE A 188 -18.70 -13.14 3.04
CA ILE A 188 -19.40 -13.55 1.81
C ILE A 188 -18.87 -12.75 0.61
N VAL A 189 -18.81 -11.42 0.74
CA VAL A 189 -18.31 -10.56 -0.34
C VAL A 189 -16.81 -10.77 -0.55
N GLY A 190 -16.04 -10.98 0.52
CA GLY A 190 -14.63 -11.37 0.44
C GLY A 190 -14.44 -12.67 -0.33
N LEU A 191 -15.22 -13.71 -0.04
CA LEU A 191 -15.14 -15.00 -0.76
C LEU A 191 -15.49 -14.82 -2.25
N MET A 192 -16.51 -14.02 -2.56
CA MET A 192 -16.85 -13.68 -3.95
C MET A 192 -15.69 -12.97 -4.65
N SER A 193 -14.93 -12.12 -3.94
CA SER A 193 -13.78 -11.44 -4.53
C SER A 193 -12.58 -12.34 -4.83
N MET A 194 -12.52 -13.55 -4.26
CA MET A 194 -11.51 -14.55 -4.62
C MET A 194 -11.79 -15.20 -5.98
N TYR A 195 -13.03 -15.16 -6.46
CA TYR A 195 -13.47 -15.87 -7.66
C TYR A 195 -12.61 -15.60 -8.91
N PRO A 196 -12.25 -14.34 -9.24
CA PRO A 196 -11.41 -14.06 -10.40
C PRO A 196 -10.05 -14.76 -10.33
N PHE A 197 -9.43 -14.82 -9.14
CA PHE A 197 -8.13 -15.47 -8.95
C PHE A 197 -8.23 -16.99 -9.00
N ILE A 198 -9.33 -17.58 -8.49
CA ILE A 198 -9.57 -19.02 -8.59
C ILE A 198 -9.78 -19.42 -10.04
N MET A 199 -10.57 -18.66 -10.81
CA MET A 199 -10.76 -18.90 -12.24
C MET A 199 -9.45 -18.72 -13.00
N PHE A 200 -8.67 -17.70 -12.65
CA PHE A 200 -7.37 -17.49 -13.26
C PHE A 200 -6.36 -18.62 -12.96
N ALA A 201 -6.36 -19.15 -11.73
CA ALA A 201 -5.56 -20.34 -11.40
C ALA A 201 -5.99 -21.55 -12.22
N HIS A 202 -7.30 -21.73 -12.48
CA HIS A 202 -7.80 -22.80 -13.34
C HIS A 202 -7.31 -22.66 -14.79
N GLU A 203 -7.34 -21.44 -15.35
CA GLU A 203 -6.79 -21.15 -16.69
C GLU A 203 -5.29 -21.45 -16.77
N ILE A 204 -4.52 -21.11 -15.72
CA ILE A 204 -3.09 -21.42 -15.65
C ILE A 204 -2.85 -22.94 -15.64
N ILE A 205 -3.64 -23.71 -14.89
CA ILE A 205 -3.48 -25.17 -14.81
C ILE A 205 -3.83 -25.85 -16.14
N THR A 206 -4.89 -25.37 -16.80
CA THR A 206 -5.45 -26.04 -17.99
C THR A 206 -4.78 -25.62 -19.29
N ASN A 207 -4.11 -24.48 -19.32
CA ASN A 207 -3.50 -23.93 -20.52
C ASN A 207 -2.00 -23.65 -20.36
N ARG A 208 -1.17 -24.54 -20.95
CA ARG A 208 0.29 -24.44 -20.91
C ARG A 208 0.84 -23.12 -21.48
N TYR A 209 0.16 -22.52 -22.46
CA TYR A 209 0.57 -21.23 -23.02
C TYR A 209 0.36 -20.10 -22.00
N ILE A 210 -0.79 -20.07 -21.33
CA ILE A 210 -1.07 -19.10 -20.26
C ILE A 210 -0.10 -19.31 -19.10
N GLN A 211 0.18 -20.56 -18.72
CA GLN A 211 1.16 -20.86 -17.67
C GLN A 211 2.53 -20.24 -17.99
N ILE A 212 3.09 -20.50 -19.17
CA ILE A 212 4.40 -19.97 -19.57
C ILE A 212 4.39 -18.43 -19.57
N LEU A 213 3.34 -17.82 -20.13
CA LEU A 213 3.20 -16.36 -20.11
C LEU A 213 3.16 -15.82 -18.68
N MET A 214 2.42 -16.45 -17.78
CA MET A 214 2.28 -15.99 -16.40
C MET A 214 3.52 -16.27 -15.55
N GLU A 215 4.28 -17.33 -15.83
CA GLU A 215 5.60 -17.57 -15.24
C GLU A 215 6.61 -16.46 -15.60
N MET A 216 6.39 -15.75 -16.71
CA MET A 216 7.21 -14.58 -17.06
C MET A 216 6.63 -13.28 -16.49
N ILE A 217 5.32 -13.07 -16.63
CA ILE A 217 4.67 -11.79 -16.29
C ILE A 217 4.52 -11.61 -14.79
N LEU A 218 3.96 -12.58 -14.05
CA LEU A 218 3.68 -12.40 -12.63
C LEU A 218 4.96 -12.16 -11.81
N PRO A 219 6.04 -12.93 -12.00
CA PRO A 219 7.30 -12.69 -11.30
C PRO A 219 7.90 -11.32 -11.63
N SER A 220 7.90 -10.94 -12.91
CA SER A 220 8.39 -9.63 -13.35
C SER A 220 7.55 -8.48 -12.80
N ALA A 221 6.23 -8.62 -12.78
CA ALA A 221 5.31 -7.61 -12.28
C ALA A 221 5.41 -7.45 -10.75
N LEU A 222 5.74 -8.52 -10.04
CA LEU A 222 5.89 -8.55 -8.58
C LEU A 222 7.33 -8.37 -8.10
N GLY A 223 8.31 -8.25 -9.01
CA GLY A 223 9.72 -8.17 -8.67
C GLY A 223 10.24 -9.39 -7.89
N ILE A 224 9.60 -10.55 -8.05
CA ILE A 224 9.98 -11.81 -7.38
C ILE A 224 10.61 -12.77 -8.39
N THR A 225 11.53 -13.60 -7.93
CA THR A 225 12.03 -14.73 -8.73
C THR A 225 11.28 -16.00 -8.33
N ILE A 226 10.63 -16.63 -9.31
CA ILE A 226 10.01 -17.95 -9.13
C ILE A 226 10.99 -19.01 -9.62
N TYR A 227 11.59 -19.75 -8.69
CA TYR A 227 12.51 -20.86 -9.01
C TYR A 227 11.79 -22.18 -9.30
N ASN A 228 10.51 -22.30 -8.97
CA ASN A 228 9.70 -23.50 -9.17
C ASN A 228 8.33 -23.14 -9.78
N PRO A 229 7.97 -23.69 -10.95
CA PRO A 229 6.66 -23.50 -11.61
C PRO A 229 5.44 -23.62 -10.68
N SER A 230 5.46 -24.53 -9.71
CA SER A 230 4.34 -24.71 -8.77
C SER A 230 4.12 -23.49 -7.85
N HIS A 231 5.12 -22.61 -7.69
CA HIS A 231 4.99 -21.40 -6.90
C HIS A 231 4.14 -20.33 -7.60
N LEU A 232 3.97 -20.40 -8.93
CA LEU A 232 3.05 -19.51 -9.64
C LEU A 232 1.61 -19.69 -9.15
N LEU A 233 1.16 -20.94 -9.02
CA LEU A 233 -0.17 -21.25 -8.54
C LEU A 233 -0.38 -20.84 -7.09
N TYR A 234 0.61 -21.10 -6.23
CA TYR A 234 0.57 -20.63 -4.85
C TYR A 234 0.43 -19.13 -4.77
N LEU A 235 1.21 -18.39 -5.56
CA LEU A 235 1.13 -16.94 -5.63
C LEU A 235 -0.26 -16.44 -6.04
N VAL A 236 -0.89 -17.05 -7.05
CA VAL A 236 -2.26 -16.69 -7.48
C VAL A 236 -3.28 -16.95 -6.37
N TYR A 237 -3.18 -18.08 -5.66
CA TYR A 237 -4.03 -18.34 -4.50
C TYR A 237 -3.76 -17.36 -3.35
N PHE A 238 -2.52 -16.93 -3.13
CA PHE A 238 -2.18 -15.91 -2.14
C PHE A 238 -2.75 -14.54 -2.51
N LEU A 239 -2.75 -14.16 -3.79
CA LEU A 239 -3.43 -12.95 -4.26
C LEU A 239 -4.95 -13.03 -4.01
N ALA A 240 -5.55 -14.21 -4.12
CA ALA A 240 -6.94 -14.44 -3.73
C ALA A 240 -7.16 -14.19 -2.22
N ILE A 241 -6.26 -14.70 -1.37
CA ILE A 241 -6.32 -14.49 0.08
C ILE A 241 -6.14 -13.00 0.45
N ILE A 242 -5.22 -12.31 -0.23
CA ILE A 242 -4.97 -10.88 -0.06
C ILE A 242 -6.24 -10.09 -0.41
N THR A 243 -6.85 -10.36 -1.55
CA THR A 243 -8.07 -9.65 -2.00
C THR A 243 -9.27 -9.92 -1.10
N PHE A 244 -9.45 -11.19 -0.67
CA PHE A 244 -10.41 -11.53 0.39
C PHE A 244 -10.20 -10.67 1.64
N SER A 245 -8.96 -10.56 2.11
CA SER A 245 -8.63 -9.88 3.36
C SER A 245 -8.88 -8.37 3.26
N ILE A 246 -8.45 -7.75 2.16
CA ILE A 246 -8.66 -6.32 1.86
C ILE A 246 -10.17 -6.00 1.84
N ILE A 247 -10.95 -6.75 1.07
CA ILE A 247 -12.38 -6.47 0.90
C ILE A 247 -13.13 -6.74 2.21
N SER A 248 -12.80 -7.84 2.90
CA SER A 248 -13.43 -8.18 4.18
C SER A 248 -13.18 -7.10 5.24
N ILE A 249 -11.95 -6.60 5.39
CA ILE A 249 -11.63 -5.61 6.43
C ILE A 249 -12.28 -4.24 6.16
N ILE A 250 -12.36 -3.83 4.87
CA ILE A 250 -13.07 -2.61 4.45
C ILE A 250 -14.54 -2.73 4.82
N ILE A 251 -15.20 -3.82 4.44
CA ILE A 251 -16.62 -4.03 4.73
C ILE A 251 -16.87 -4.11 6.23
N LYS A 252 -15.98 -4.74 7.03
CA LYS A 252 -16.08 -4.76 8.51
C LYS A 252 -16.01 -3.38 9.16
N GLY A 253 -15.46 -2.39 8.45
CA GLY A 253 -15.42 -0.99 8.85
C GLY A 253 -14.04 -0.44 9.15
N ASN A 254 -12.97 -1.21 8.91
CA ASN A 254 -11.60 -0.74 8.99
C ASN A 254 -11.07 -0.50 7.56
N GLY A 255 -11.62 0.53 6.92
CA GLY A 255 -11.23 0.92 5.56
C GLY A 255 -9.77 1.34 5.46
N ALA A 256 -9.24 2.00 6.50
CA ALA A 256 -7.84 2.43 6.54
C ALA A 256 -6.88 1.25 6.42
N ALA A 257 -7.12 0.14 7.14
CA ALA A 257 -6.26 -1.03 7.02
C ALA A 257 -6.41 -1.78 5.70
N GLY A 258 -7.62 -1.86 5.15
CA GLY A 258 -7.78 -2.48 3.83
C GLY A 258 -7.12 -1.68 2.71
N ILE A 259 -7.31 -0.35 2.70
CA ILE A 259 -6.69 0.55 1.72
C ILE A 259 -5.17 0.57 1.92
N GLY A 260 -4.69 0.63 3.17
CA GLY A 260 -3.27 0.62 3.47
C GLY A 260 -2.58 -0.67 3.05
N TYR A 261 -3.23 -1.82 3.26
CA TYR A 261 -2.71 -3.11 2.79
C TYR A 261 -2.80 -3.25 1.27
N PHE A 262 -3.86 -2.73 0.65
CA PHE A 262 -3.93 -2.63 -0.80
C PHE A 262 -2.75 -1.83 -1.37
N MET A 263 -2.45 -0.66 -0.79
CA MET A 263 -1.31 0.19 -1.19
C MET A 263 0.03 -0.53 -1.05
N LEU A 264 0.21 -1.37 -0.03
CA LEU A 264 1.42 -2.19 0.09
C LEU A 264 1.59 -3.13 -1.08
N ILE A 265 0.54 -3.90 -1.38
CA ILE A 265 0.58 -4.96 -2.39
C ILE A 265 0.59 -4.35 -3.79
N SER A 266 -0.20 -3.31 -4.05
CA SER A 266 -0.23 -2.59 -5.33
C SER A 266 1.09 -1.88 -5.62
N ASN A 267 1.84 -1.43 -4.61
CA ASN A 267 3.10 -0.73 -4.83
C ASN A 267 4.34 -1.58 -5.03
N VAL A 268 4.23 -2.89 -4.80
CA VAL A 268 5.22 -3.86 -5.32
C VAL A 268 5.31 -3.77 -6.86
N PHE A 269 4.26 -3.30 -7.54
CA PHE A 269 4.15 -3.25 -9.00
C PHE A 269 4.68 -1.97 -9.68
N PHE A 270 5.19 -0.97 -8.94
CA PHE A 270 5.51 0.37 -9.49
C PHE A 270 6.90 0.52 -10.15
N GLY A 271 7.65 -0.58 -10.33
CA GLY A 271 9.08 -0.55 -10.64
C GLY A 271 9.50 -0.16 -12.07
N ILE A 272 8.84 0.80 -12.76
CA ILE A 272 9.14 1.06 -14.18
C ILE A 272 9.58 2.50 -14.56
N TYR A 273 9.37 3.56 -13.76
CA TYR A 273 9.83 4.91 -14.19
C TYR A 273 10.37 5.79 -13.04
N GLY A 274 11.51 6.46 -13.26
CA GLY A 274 12.32 7.14 -12.22
C GLY A 274 11.64 8.22 -11.37
N TYR A 275 10.59 8.91 -11.86
CA TYR A 275 9.78 9.82 -11.04
C TYR A 275 8.82 9.07 -10.09
N LEU A 276 8.41 7.85 -10.46
CA LEU A 276 7.65 6.94 -9.60
C LEU A 276 8.52 6.25 -8.54
N LEU A 277 9.85 6.37 -8.60
CA LEU A 277 10.76 5.74 -7.63
C LEU A 277 10.54 6.27 -6.19
N LEU A 278 10.24 7.57 -6.05
CA LEU A 278 9.87 8.16 -4.76
C LEU A 278 8.50 7.67 -4.29
N MET A 279 7.54 7.58 -5.20
CA MET A 279 6.19 7.05 -4.89
C MET A 279 6.25 5.58 -4.46
N TYR A 280 7.15 4.79 -5.06
CA TYR A 280 7.41 3.41 -4.67
C TYR A 280 7.90 3.28 -3.22
N MET A 281 8.67 4.23 -2.70
CA MET A 281 9.11 4.20 -1.29
C MET A 281 8.02 4.72 -0.34
N LEU A 282 7.34 5.78 -0.75
CA LEU A 282 6.45 6.54 0.12
C LEU A 282 5.07 5.90 0.26
N VAL A 283 4.52 5.33 -0.81
CA VAL A 283 3.18 4.73 -0.78
C VAL A 283 3.12 3.50 0.12
N PRO A 284 4.04 2.51 0.05
CA PRO A 284 4.06 1.39 1.00
C PRO A 284 4.21 1.86 2.45
N THR A 285 5.04 2.87 2.68
CA THR A 285 5.25 3.47 4.01
C THR A 285 3.96 4.06 4.56
N ILE A 286 3.28 4.90 3.77
CA ILE A 286 1.99 5.50 4.14
C ILE A 286 0.91 4.42 4.27
N GLY A 287 0.92 3.40 3.42
CA GLY A 287 0.03 2.25 3.48
C GLY A 287 0.14 1.49 4.79
N TYR A 288 1.36 1.23 5.28
CA TYR A 288 1.57 0.63 6.58
C TYR A 288 1.07 1.50 7.74
N VAL A 289 1.33 2.81 7.69
CA VAL A 289 0.82 3.75 8.71
C VAL A 289 -0.72 3.75 8.72
N LEU A 290 -1.36 3.70 7.55
CA LEU A 290 -2.82 3.58 7.41
C LEU A 290 -3.35 2.28 8.04
N MET A 291 -2.62 1.17 7.92
CA MET A 291 -2.99 -0.08 8.57
C MET A 291 -3.03 0.02 10.10
N CYS A 292 -2.10 0.79 10.66
CA CYS A 292 -2.02 1.01 12.10
C CYS A 292 -3.03 2.08 12.60
N TYR A 293 -3.59 2.91 11.72
CA TYR A 293 -4.33 4.13 12.08
C TYR A 293 -5.44 3.95 13.14
N ASN A 294 -6.23 2.89 13.02
CA ASN A 294 -7.35 2.62 13.94
C ASN A 294 -6.91 1.97 15.26
N GLU A 295 -5.67 1.47 15.34
CA GLU A 295 -5.08 0.91 16.55
C GLU A 295 -4.23 1.94 17.31
N MET A 296 -3.91 3.07 16.68
CA MET A 296 -3.21 4.17 17.34
C MET A 296 -4.09 4.80 18.41
N LYS A 297 -3.58 4.80 19.65
CA LYS A 297 -4.22 5.54 20.73
C LYS A 297 -4.27 7.01 20.34
N GLU A 298 -5.43 7.65 20.49
CA GLU A 298 -5.49 9.11 20.43
C GLU A 298 -4.56 9.63 21.53
N GLU A 299 -3.46 10.30 21.14
CA GLU A 299 -2.70 11.11 22.08
C GLU A 299 -3.71 12.09 22.69
N ASN A 300 -4.07 11.86 23.96
CA ASN A 300 -4.98 12.68 24.76
C ASN A 300 -4.40 14.09 25.00
N ILE A 301 -3.74 14.71 24.03
CA ILE A 301 -3.24 16.09 24.12
C ILE A 301 -4.42 17.05 24.25
N THR A 302 -5.54 16.81 23.57
CA THR A 302 -6.78 17.59 23.74
C THR A 302 -7.43 17.38 25.11
N LYS A 303 -7.38 16.17 25.68
CA LYS A 303 -7.88 15.87 27.04
C LYS A 303 -6.97 16.48 28.11
N TYR A 304 -5.66 16.42 27.92
CA TYR A 304 -4.65 17.01 28.80
C TYR A 304 -4.67 18.55 28.75
N LEU A 305 -4.78 19.15 27.57
CA LEU A 305 -4.90 20.61 27.41
C LEU A 305 -6.24 21.15 27.90
N SER A 306 -7.36 20.45 27.67
CA SER A 306 -8.66 20.86 28.22
C SER A 306 -8.75 20.71 29.74
N GLN A 307 -8.06 19.73 30.34
CA GLN A 307 -7.92 19.64 31.79
C GLN A 307 -7.01 20.76 32.33
N LYS A 308 -5.85 21.02 31.72
CA LYS A 308 -4.93 22.09 32.18
C LYS A 308 -5.50 23.50 32.03
N LEU A 309 -6.33 23.75 31.01
CA LEU A 309 -7.04 25.01 30.82
C LEU A 309 -8.22 25.18 31.78
N LYS A 310 -8.84 24.08 32.25
CA LYS A 310 -9.83 24.13 33.33
C LYS A 310 -9.21 24.43 34.69
N VAL A 311 -8.00 23.96 34.96
CA VAL A 311 -7.28 24.23 36.23
C VAL A 311 -6.78 25.69 36.32
N LYS A 312 -6.68 26.42 35.20
CA LYS A 312 -6.24 27.83 35.21
C LYS A 312 -7.36 28.85 35.40
N ASN A 313 -8.62 28.41 35.46
CA ASN A 313 -9.82 29.26 35.60
C ASN A 313 -10.59 28.99 36.91
N GLN A 314 -9.93 28.42 37.92
CA GLN A 314 -10.39 28.34 39.30
C GLN A 314 -9.33 28.97 40.20
#